data_AF-A0A7J5WAR9-F1
#
_entry.id   AF-A0A7J5WAR9-F1
#
_cell.length_a   1.000
_cell.length_b   1.000
_cell.length_c   1.000
_cell.angle_alpha   90.00
_cell.angle_beta   90.00
_cell.angle_gamma   90.00
#
_symmetry.space_group_name_H-M   'P 1'
#
loop_
_entity.id
_entity.type
_entity.pdbx_description
1 polymer ?
#
loop_
_entity_poly.entity_id
_entity_poly.type
_entity_poly.pdbx_seq_one_letter_code
_entity_poly.pdbx_strand_id
1 'polypeptide(L)'
;MGDIVRIALVGGGRTGMPLLEDFLKRPYVQVIGVADRDPESPGAKLARENDIFFTVHPDVLAAKASEIDVIIEVSGDPSVKPALKDAFMAQGNRHTIILQDVVARLFISIIQNSNELIETLHPGDEGIG
;
A
#
# COMPACT_ATOMS: atom_id res chain seq x y z
N MET A 1 -4.05 14.98 20.63
CA MET A 1 -4.43 14.26 19.41
C MET A 1 -3.24 13.38 19.08
N GLY A 2 -3.40 12.05 18.97
CA GLY A 2 -2.28 11.18 18.63
C GLY A 2 -1.84 11.40 17.18
N ASP A 3 -0.59 11.08 16.87
CA ASP A 3 -0.08 11.16 15.50
C ASP A 3 -0.88 10.19 14.60
N ILE A 4 -1.38 10.68 13.47
CA ILE A 4 -2.06 9.88 12.44
C ILE A 4 -1.06 9.60 11.33
N VAL A 5 -1.01 8.35 10.85
CA VAL A 5 -0.22 7.95 9.68
C VAL A 5 -1.17 7.78 8.49
N ARG A 6 -0.89 8.49 7.40
CA ARG A 6 -1.69 8.47 6.18
C ARG A 6 -1.08 7.52 5.17
N ILE A 7 -1.82 6.47 4.82
CA ILE A 7 -1.31 5.33 4.06
C ILE A 7 -2.03 5.23 2.71
N ALA A 8 -1.28 4.93 1.65
CA ALA A 8 -1.82 4.39 0.41
C ALA A 8 -1.38 2.93 0.23
N LEU A 9 -2.23 2.11 -0.37
CA LEU A 9 -1.94 0.70 -0.67
C LEU A 9 -1.92 0.48 -2.18
N VAL A 10 -0.91 -0.22 -2.68
CA VAL A 10 -0.79 -0.64 -4.08
C VAL A 10 -0.73 -2.16 -4.13
N GLY A 11 -1.73 -2.78 -4.75
CA GLY A 11 -1.99 -4.23 -4.69
C GLY A 11 -2.97 -4.60 -3.57
N GLY A 12 -4.26 -4.63 -3.88
CA GLY A 12 -5.37 -5.01 -3.00
C GLY A 12 -5.76 -6.49 -3.05
N GLY A 13 -4.85 -7.36 -3.52
CA GLY A 13 -5.04 -8.80 -3.61
C GLY A 13 -4.74 -9.54 -2.30
N ARG A 14 -4.22 -10.77 -2.42
CA ARG A 14 -3.94 -11.67 -1.28
C ARG A 14 -2.99 -11.07 -0.23
N THR A 15 -1.95 -10.37 -0.66
CA THR A 15 -0.96 -9.76 0.24
C THR A 15 -1.49 -8.47 0.87
N GLY A 16 -2.10 -7.58 0.09
CA GLY A 16 -2.55 -6.28 0.60
C GLY A 16 -3.84 -6.31 1.41
N MET A 17 -4.73 -7.27 1.17
CA MET A 17 -6.05 -7.29 1.82
C MET A 17 -5.98 -7.39 3.35
N PRO A 18 -5.19 -8.29 3.97
CA PRO A 18 -5.08 -8.35 5.43
C PRO A 18 -4.58 -7.05 6.05
N LEU A 19 -3.68 -6.33 5.37
CA LEU A 19 -3.19 -5.03 5.80
C LEU A 19 -4.30 -3.98 5.74
N LEU A 20 -5.03 -3.92 4.62
CA LEU A 20 -6.12 -2.96 4.44
C LEU A 20 -7.21 -3.14 5.52
N GLU A 21 -7.64 -4.37 5.77
CA GLU A 21 -8.65 -4.69 6.79
C GLU A 21 -8.19 -4.30 8.20
N ASP A 22 -6.91 -4.50 8.51
CA ASP A 22 -6.33 -4.17 9.81
C ASP A 22 -6.16 -2.65 9.98
N PHE A 23 -5.69 -1.95 8.94
CA PHE A 23 -5.54 -0.50 8.94
C PHE A 23 -6.87 0.23 9.15
N LEU A 24 -7.96 -0.24 8.54
CA LEU A 24 -9.28 0.37 8.72
C LEU A 24 -9.82 0.26 10.16
N LYS A 25 -9.28 -0.65 10.97
CA LYS A 25 -9.67 -0.82 12.37
C LYS A 25 -8.86 0.06 13.34
N ARG A 26 -7.78 0.71 12.86
CA ARG A 26 -6.83 1.45 13.69
C ARG A 26 -7.12 2.95 13.69
N PRO A 27 -7.41 3.59 14.84
CA PRO A 27 -7.77 5.01 14.90
C PRO A 27 -6.63 5.98 14.57
N TYR A 28 -5.38 5.49 14.50
CA TYR A 28 -4.19 6.28 14.12
C TYR A 28 -3.74 6.03 12.68
N VAL A 29 -4.51 5.26 11.89
CA VAL A 29 -4.23 5.02 10.48
C VAL A 29 -5.35 5.61 9.65
N GLN A 30 -4.99 6.41 8.64
CA GLN A 30 -5.93 6.91 7.65
C GLN A 30 -5.53 6.36 6.29
N VAL A 31 -6.41 5.57 5.67
CA VAL A 31 -6.18 5.07 4.30
C VAL A 31 -6.63 6.14 3.30
N ILE A 32 -5.68 6.72 2.58
CA ILE A 32 -5.90 7.81 1.63
C ILE A 32 -6.31 7.28 0.26
N GLY A 33 -5.78 6.12 -0.14
CA GLY A 33 -6.09 5.53 -1.43
C GLY A 33 -5.63 4.08 -1.58
N VAL A 34 -6.29 3.38 -2.51
CA VAL A 34 -5.94 2.03 -2.93
C VAL A 34 -5.75 2.03 -4.44
N ALA A 35 -4.67 1.40 -4.92
CA ALA A 35 -4.46 1.13 -6.33
C ALA A 35 -4.38 -0.37 -6.59
N ASP A 36 -5.17 -0.86 -7.54
CA ASP A 36 -5.08 -2.24 -8.02
C ASP A 36 -5.48 -2.30 -9.50
N ARG A 37 -4.74 -3.06 -10.30
CA ARG A 37 -5.04 -3.24 -11.73
C ARG A 37 -6.39 -3.90 -11.97
N ASP A 38 -6.85 -4.72 -11.02
CA ASP A 38 -8.15 -5.37 -11.05
C ASP A 38 -9.16 -4.50 -10.28
N PRO A 39 -10.09 -3.81 -10.98
CA PRO A 39 -11.12 -3.01 -10.33
C PRO A 39 -12.10 -3.86 -9.52
N GLU A 40 -12.11 -5.18 -9.67
CA GLU A 40 -12.94 -6.11 -8.91
C GLU A 40 -12.17 -6.87 -7.81
N SER A 41 -10.90 -6.50 -7.58
CA SER A 41 -10.09 -7.04 -6.49
C SER A 41 -10.75 -6.82 -5.12
N PRO A 42 -10.46 -7.68 -4.13
CA PRO A 42 -10.97 -7.50 -2.76
C PRO A 42 -10.68 -6.10 -2.21
N GLY A 43 -9.47 -5.58 -2.41
CA GLY A 43 -9.10 -4.23 -1.96
C GLY A 43 -9.84 -3.13 -2.72
N ALA A 44 -10.13 -3.28 -4.02
CA ALA A 44 -10.94 -2.31 -4.76
C ALA A 44 -12.38 -2.24 -4.23
N LYS A 45 -12.98 -3.41 -3.92
CA LYS A 45 -14.32 -3.48 -3.32
C LYS A 45 -14.33 -2.83 -1.94
N LEU A 46 -13.40 -3.21 -1.08
CA LEU A 46 -13.29 -2.66 0.28
C LEU A 46 -13.03 -1.14 0.27
N ALA A 47 -12.22 -0.64 -0.66
CA ALA A 47 -12.00 0.79 -0.82
C ALA A 47 -13.30 1.54 -1.15
N ARG A 48 -14.10 1.02 -2.10
CA ARG A 48 -15.40 1.62 -2.46
C ARG A 48 -16.41 1.57 -1.30
N GLU A 49 -16.45 0.47 -0.56
CA GLU A 49 -17.33 0.31 0.61
C GLU A 49 -17.02 1.30 1.73
N ASN A 50 -15.80 1.82 1.80
CA ASN A 50 -15.33 2.75 2.82
C ASN A 50 -15.05 4.17 2.28
N ASP A 51 -15.55 4.50 1.08
CA ASP A 51 -15.34 5.81 0.42
C ASP A 51 -13.85 6.22 0.28
N ILE A 52 -12.96 5.24 0.13
CA ILE A 52 -11.52 5.44 -0.08
C ILE A 52 -11.26 5.65 -1.57
N PHE A 53 -10.39 6.60 -1.90
CA PHE A 53 -9.97 6.83 -3.29
C PHE A 53 -9.41 5.55 -3.92
N PHE A 54 -9.96 5.15 -5.05
CA PHE A 54 -9.51 3.98 -5.80
C PHE A 54 -9.04 4.37 -7.20
N THR A 55 -7.97 3.73 -7.67
CA THR A 55 -7.46 3.89 -9.03
C THR A 55 -6.93 2.56 -9.57
N VAL A 56 -7.01 2.35 -10.88
CA VAL A 56 -6.33 1.22 -11.57
C VAL A 56 -4.89 1.56 -11.99
N HIS A 57 -4.48 2.81 -11.79
CA HIS A 57 -3.18 3.36 -12.16
C HIS A 57 -2.48 3.88 -10.89
N PRO A 58 -1.45 3.18 -10.37
CA PRO A 58 -0.81 3.53 -9.10
C PRO A 58 -0.18 4.93 -9.06
N ASP A 59 0.38 5.40 -10.18
CA ASP A 59 0.98 6.73 -10.34
C ASP A 59 -0.02 7.87 -10.09
N VAL A 60 -1.32 7.64 -10.30
CA VAL A 60 -2.37 8.62 -9.99
C VAL A 60 -2.43 8.95 -8.50
N LEU A 61 -1.94 8.07 -7.61
CA LEU A 61 -1.81 8.38 -6.18
C LEU A 61 -0.91 9.60 -5.93
N ALA A 62 0.01 9.93 -6.84
CA ALA A 62 0.85 11.11 -6.73
C ALA A 62 0.05 12.43 -6.73
N ALA A 63 -1.17 12.45 -7.30
CA ALA A 63 -2.06 13.61 -7.18
C ALA A 63 -2.42 13.94 -5.72
N LYS A 64 -2.23 12.97 -4.81
CA LYS A 64 -2.42 13.10 -3.36
C LYS A 64 -1.10 13.03 -2.59
N ALA A 65 0.02 13.31 -3.23
CA ALA A 65 1.34 13.10 -2.63
C ALA A 65 1.55 13.88 -1.32
N SER A 66 1.02 15.09 -1.18
CA SER A 66 1.09 15.86 0.09
C SER A 66 0.27 15.23 1.23
N GLU A 67 -0.63 14.31 0.90
CA GLU A 67 -1.54 13.64 1.81
C GLU A 67 -1.03 12.27 2.28
N ILE A 68 0.05 11.72 1.69
CA ILE A 68 0.45 10.31 1.89
C ILE A 68 1.82 10.23 2.57
N ASP A 69 1.87 9.68 3.77
CA ASP A 69 3.11 9.47 4.51
C ASP A 69 3.80 8.16 4.10
N VAL A 70 3.01 7.11 3.84
CA VAL A 70 3.52 5.77 3.51
C VAL A 70 2.74 5.16 2.35
N ILE A 71 3.45 4.56 1.39
CA ILE A 71 2.86 3.68 0.39
C ILE A 71 3.28 2.25 0.71
N ILE A 72 2.32 1.35 0.85
CA ILE A 72 2.57 -0.09 0.90
C ILE A 72 2.46 -0.62 -0.52
N GLU A 73 3.58 -1.03 -1.11
CA GLU A 73 3.64 -1.56 -2.47
C GLU A 73 3.81 -3.09 -2.42
N VAL A 74 2.74 -3.80 -2.80
CA VAL A 74 2.63 -5.26 -2.80
C VAL A 74 1.92 -5.76 -4.07
N SER A 75 2.05 -5.04 -5.19
CA SER A 75 1.47 -5.46 -6.47
C SER A 75 2.28 -6.57 -7.13
N GLY A 76 3.55 -6.71 -6.76
CA GLY A 76 4.49 -7.67 -7.34
C GLY A 76 4.93 -7.32 -8.76
N ASP A 77 4.63 -6.10 -9.20
CA ASP A 77 5.04 -5.60 -10.50
C ASP A 77 6.28 -4.73 -10.31
N PRO A 78 7.46 -5.15 -10.79
CA PRO A 78 8.70 -4.44 -10.56
C PRO A 78 8.74 -3.04 -11.19
N SER A 79 7.80 -2.72 -12.10
CA SER A 79 7.70 -1.39 -12.72
C SER A 79 6.96 -0.37 -11.84
N VAL A 80 6.15 -0.81 -10.88
CA VAL A 80 5.29 0.05 -10.07
C VAL A 80 6.08 0.95 -9.14
N LYS A 81 7.04 0.40 -8.40
CA LYS A 81 7.88 1.17 -7.48
C LYS A 81 8.66 2.31 -8.18
N PRO A 82 9.38 2.08 -9.30
CA PRO A 82 9.98 3.17 -10.08
C PRO A 82 8.98 4.22 -10.54
N ALA A 83 7.82 3.81 -11.06
CA ALA A 83 6.78 4.73 -11.53
C ALA A 83 6.22 5.60 -10.40
N LEU A 84 5.95 5.01 -9.22
CA LEU A 84 5.54 5.75 -8.03
C LEU A 84 6.59 6.75 -7.58
N LYS A 85 7.87 6.33 -7.54
CA LYS A 85 8.98 7.19 -7.15
C LYS A 85 9.08 8.40 -8.08
N ASP A 86 9.06 8.19 -9.39
CA ASP A 86 9.13 9.26 -10.39
C ASP A 86 7.92 10.21 -10.28
N ALA A 87 6.71 9.66 -10.16
CA ALA A 87 5.47 10.43 -10.04
C ALA A 87 5.44 11.29 -8.76
N PHE A 88 5.80 10.73 -7.60
CA PHE A 88 5.85 11.47 -6.34
C PHE A 88 6.98 12.51 -6.33
N MET A 89 8.15 12.17 -6.90
CA MET A 89 9.26 13.12 -7.02
C MET A 89 8.92 14.31 -7.91
N ALA A 90 8.16 14.09 -9.00
CA ALA A 90 7.67 15.13 -9.90
C ALA A 90 6.70 16.11 -9.21
N GLN A 91 5.99 15.67 -8.17
CA GLN A 91 5.16 16.52 -7.30
C GLN A 91 5.97 17.24 -6.20
N GLY A 92 7.30 17.16 -6.24
CA GLY A 92 8.17 17.73 -5.21
C GLY A 92 8.10 16.99 -3.87
N ASN A 93 7.51 15.79 -3.81
CA ASN A 93 7.40 15.03 -2.58
C ASN A 93 8.78 14.56 -2.10
N ARG A 94 9.04 14.72 -0.80
CA ARG A 94 10.27 14.31 -0.12
C ARG A 94 10.02 13.56 1.20
N HIS A 95 8.77 13.30 1.56
CA HIS A 95 8.40 12.74 2.86
C HIS A 95 7.77 11.34 2.77
N THR A 96 7.17 10.99 1.64
CA THR A 96 6.51 9.68 1.48
C THR A 96 7.54 8.56 1.45
N ILE A 97 7.32 7.53 2.27
CA ILE A 97 8.14 6.30 2.30
C ILE A 97 7.41 5.19 1.56
N ILE A 98 8.09 4.48 0.67
CA ILE A 98 7.54 3.29 -0.01
C ILE A 98 8.04 2.04 0.73
N LEU A 99 7.12 1.24 1.27
CA LEU A 99 7.41 -0.04 1.90
C LEU A 99 7.19 -1.18 0.89
N GLN A 100 8.19 -2.05 0.76
CA GLN A 100 8.23 -3.18 -0.18
C GLN A 100 7.66 -4.48 0.43
N ASP A 101 7.55 -5.54 -0.39
CA ASP A 101 6.94 -6.84 -0.06
C ASP A 101 7.41 -7.43 1.27
N VAL A 102 8.72 -7.43 1.54
CA VAL A 102 9.27 -8.04 2.76
C VAL A 102 8.75 -7.38 4.05
N VAL A 103 8.59 -6.05 4.05
CA VAL A 103 8.09 -5.31 5.21
C VAL A 103 6.58 -5.54 5.36
N ALA A 104 5.85 -5.55 4.24
CA ALA A 104 4.43 -5.87 4.24
C ALA A 104 4.17 -7.28 4.81
N ARG A 105 4.93 -8.28 4.35
CA ARG A 105 4.86 -9.66 4.86
C ARG A 105 5.18 -9.77 6.34
N LEU A 106 6.17 -9.01 6.83
CA LEU A 106 6.44 -8.93 8.26
C LEU A 106 5.21 -8.45 9.04
N PHE A 107 4.56 -7.37 8.60
CA PHE A 107 3.35 -6.87 9.24
C PHE A 107 2.22 -7.90 9.20
N ILE A 108 1.99 -8.55 8.06
CA ILE A 108 0.93 -9.57 7.93
C ILE A 108 1.21 -10.75 8.86
N SER A 109 2.45 -11.26 8.92
CA SER A 109 2.86 -12.31 9.86
C SER A 109 2.57 -11.93 11.31
N ILE A 110 2.86 -10.69 11.69
CA ILE A 110 2.57 -10.18 13.05
C ILE A 110 1.06 -10.09 13.29
N ILE A 111 0.29 -9.52 12.36
CA ILE A 111 -1.18 -9.40 12.45
C ILE A 111 -1.83 -10.78 12.60
N GLN A 112 -1.32 -11.78 11.89
CA GLN A 112 -1.83 -13.14 11.91
C GLN A 112 -1.29 -13.99 13.07
N ASN A 113 -0.41 -13.45 13.93
CA ASN A 113 0.28 -14.19 14.98
C ASN A 113 1.00 -15.45 14.44
N SER A 114 1.58 -15.35 13.24
CA SER A 114 2.33 -16.45 12.62
C SER A 114 3.69 -16.62 13.29
N ASN A 115 4.13 -17.88 13.47
CA ASN A 115 5.48 -18.20 13.93
C ASN A 115 6.52 -18.14 12.79
N GLU A 116 6.06 -17.99 11.54
CA GLU A 116 6.89 -17.92 10.34
C GLU A 116 6.56 -16.69 9.50
N LEU A 117 7.56 -16.20 8.74
CA LEU A 117 7.32 -15.18 7.74
C LEU A 117 6.48 -15.79 6.61
N ILE A 118 5.33 -15.18 6.31
CA ILE A 118 4.47 -15.64 5.21
C ILE A 118 5.29 -15.65 3.92
N GLU A 119 5.12 -16.68 3.09
CA GLU A 119 5.86 -16.81 1.83
C GLU A 119 5.59 -15.62 0.90
N THR A 120 6.61 -15.23 0.14
CA THR A 120 6.40 -14.21 -0.89
C THR A 120 5.59 -14.77 -2.03
N LEU A 121 4.68 -13.96 -2.56
CA LEU A 121 4.04 -14.22 -3.85
C LEU A 121 4.84 -13.62 -5.01
N HIS A 122 5.92 -12.89 -4.70
CA HIS A 122 6.71 -12.05 -5.59
C HIS A 122 8.22 -12.22 -5.33
N PRO A 123 8.80 -13.40 -5.63
CA PRO A 123 10.20 -13.72 -5.31
C PRO A 123 11.25 -12.85 -6.02
N GLY A 124 10.85 -12.05 -7.02
CA GLY A 124 11.72 -11.10 -7.70
C GLY A 124 11.75 -9.70 -7.07
N ASP A 125 10.98 -9.44 -6.01
CA ASP A 125 11.06 -8.19 -5.24
C ASP A 125 12.23 -8.28 -4.23
N GLU A 126 13.44 -8.07 -4.74
CA GLU A 126 14.67 -8.00 -3.93
C GLU A 126 14.94 -6.54 -3.51
N GLY A 127 15.07 -6.28 -2.20
CA GLY A 127 14.97 -4.93 -1.64
C GLY A 127 16.28 -4.14 -1.45
N ILE A 128 16.15 -2.80 -1.49
CA ILE A 128 16.79 -1.78 -0.61
C ILE A 128 16.01 -0.41 -0.62
N GLY A 129 14.71 -0.40 -0.96
CA GLY A 129 13.94 0.87 -1.08
C GLY A 129 14.21 1.65 -2.36
#